data_AF-A0A392TCN3-F1
#
_entry.id   AF-A0A392TCN3-F1
#
_cell.length_a   1.000
_cell.length_b   1.000
_cell.length_c   1.000
_cell.angle_alpha   90.00
_cell.angle_beta   90.00
_cell.angle_gamma   90.00
#
_symmetry.space_group_name_H-M   'P 1'
#
loop_
_entity.id
_entity.type
_entity.pdbx_description
1 polymer ?
#
loop_
_entity_poly.entity_id
_entity_poly.type
_entity_poly.pdbx_seq_one_letter_code
_entity_poly.pdbx_strand_id
1 'polypeptide(L)'
;GYTVRGAYQLLTTQDTVTLDAASGLIWHRQVPLKVSICAWRLVRDRLPTKANLVTRGILSTEAHLCVSGCGEVESAQHLFLNCSSFGLIWP
;
A
#
# COMPACT_ATOMS: atom_id res chain seq x y z
N GLY A 1 -29.40 -4.85 -14.10
CA GLY A 1 -28.99 -4.14 -12.88
C GLY A 1 -28.05 -5.03 -12.09
N TYR A 2 -26.94 -4.50 -11.59
CA TYR A 2 -26.01 -5.25 -10.74
C TYR A 2 -26.57 -5.34 -9.31
N THR A 3 -26.52 -6.52 -8.71
CA THR A 3 -26.82 -6.66 -7.28
C THR A 3 -25.62 -6.17 -6.47
N VAL A 4 -25.87 -5.57 -5.31
CA VAL A 4 -24.81 -5.17 -4.37
C VAL A 4 -23.88 -6.34 -4.07
N ARG A 5 -24.44 -7.55 -3.96
CA ARG A 5 -23.70 -8.80 -3.78
C ARG A 5 -22.75 -9.11 -4.94
N GLY A 6 -23.23 -9.00 -6.18
CA GLY A 6 -22.43 -9.27 -7.36
C GLY A 6 -21.29 -8.26 -7.53
N ALA A 7 -21.56 -6.97 -7.32
CA ALA A 7 -20.52 -5.93 -7.34
C ALA A 7 -19.46 -6.15 -6.23
N TYR A 8 -19.90 -6.47 -5.01
CA TYR A 8 -19.00 -6.75 -3.91
C TYR A 8 -18.12 -7.97 -4.17
N GLN A 9 -18.70 -9.06 -4.69
CA GLN A 9 -17.94 -10.26 -5.06
C GLN A 9 -16.89 -9.95 -6.11
N LEU A 10 -17.23 -9.20 -7.16
CA LEU A 10 -16.32 -8.87 -8.26
C LEU A 10 -15.11 -8.05 -7.76
N LEU A 11 -15.36 -7.02 -6.95
CA LEU A 11 -14.30 -6.20 -6.33
C LEU A 11 -13.42 -7.03 -5.38
N THR A 12 -14.02 -7.90 -4.58
CA THR A 12 -13.28 -8.72 -3.60
C THR A 12 -12.46 -9.81 -4.30
N THR A 13 -12.98 -10.41 -5.38
CA THR A 13 -12.25 -11.45 -6.14
C THR A 13 -10.99 -10.90 -6.80
N GLN A 14 -11.03 -9.66 -7.30
CA GLN A 14 -9.88 -9.05 -7.95
C GLN A 14 -8.74 -8.76 -6.93
N ASP A 15 -9.10 -8.32 -5.73
CA ASP A 15 -8.17 -8.18 -4.60
C ASP A 15 -7.58 -9.54 -4.16
N THR A 16 -8.35 -10.63 -4.19
CA THR A 16 -7.84 -11.94 -3.75
C THR A 16 -6.78 -12.54 -4.67
N VAL A 17 -6.90 -12.34 -5.99
CA VAL A 17 -6.01 -12.97 -6.99
C VAL A 17 -4.58 -12.39 -6.92
N THR A 18 -4.43 -11.09 -6.65
CA THR A 18 -3.10 -10.45 -6.54
C THR A 18 -2.41 -10.73 -5.20
N LEU A 19 -3.17 -11.03 -4.15
CA LEU A 19 -2.67 -11.27 -2.79
C LEU A 19 -2.32 -12.72 -2.49
N ASP A 20 -2.88 -13.68 -3.24
CA ASP A 20 -2.72 -15.11 -2.95
C ASP A 20 -1.25 -15.54 -2.97
N ALA A 21 -0.49 -15.11 -3.98
CA ALA A 21 0.94 -15.41 -4.11
C ALA A 21 1.79 -14.82 -2.97
N ALA A 22 1.45 -13.64 -2.45
CA ALA A 22 2.19 -12.99 -1.37
C ALA A 22 1.77 -13.48 0.03
N SER A 23 0.59 -14.09 0.17
CA SER A 23 0.00 -14.44 1.46
C SER A 23 0.83 -15.48 2.23
N GLY A 24 1.41 -16.46 1.53
CA GLY A 24 2.27 -17.48 2.14
C GLY A 24 3.54 -16.89 2.79
N LEU A 25 4.10 -15.83 2.19
CA LEU A 25 5.28 -15.13 2.70
C LEU A 25 4.92 -14.16 3.83
N ILE A 26 3.83 -13.40 3.67
CA ILE A 26 3.38 -12.40 4.64
C ILE A 26 3.06 -13.06 5.98
N TRP A 27 2.34 -14.18 5.97
CA TRP A 27 1.84 -14.85 7.18
C TRP A 27 2.73 -16.02 7.63
N HIS A 28 3.97 -16.07 7.15
CA HIS A 28 4.91 -17.12 7.53
C HIS A 28 5.19 -17.08 9.04
N ARG A 29 5.20 -18.26 9.70
CA ARG A 29 5.30 -18.38 11.17
C ARG A 29 6.55 -17.76 11.79
N GLN A 30 7.63 -17.64 11.00
CA GLN A 30 8.89 -17.04 11.46
C GLN A 30 8.89 -15.51 11.35
N VAL A 31 7.92 -14.92 10.67
CA VAL A 31 7.80 -13.47 10.52
C VAL A 31 7.03 -12.91 11.73
N PRO A 32 7.58 -11.93 12.46
CA PRO A 32 6.85 -11.29 13.54
C PRO A 32 5.55 -10.65 13.03
N LEU A 33 4.46 -10.79 13.80
CA LEU A 33 3.13 -10.34 13.39
C LEU A 33 3.08 -8.86 12.96
N LYS A 34 3.87 -7.99 13.60
CA LYS A 34 3.97 -6.57 13.21
C LYS A 34 4.47 -6.38 11.78
N VAL A 35 5.44 -7.19 11.35
CA VAL A 35 5.98 -7.19 9.99
C VAL A 35 4.95 -7.73 9.01
N SER A 36 4.26 -8.82 9.35
CA SER A 36 3.16 -9.37 8.53
C SER A 36 2.05 -8.35 8.30
N ILE A 37 1.62 -7.64 9.35
CA ILE A 37 0.60 -6.60 9.24
C ILE A 37 1.10 -5.44 8.36
N CYS A 38 2.36 -5.04 8.52
CA CYS A 38 2.96 -3.99 7.67
C CYS A 38 2.96 -4.41 6.20
N ALA A 39 3.47 -5.61 5.89
CA ALA A 39 3.52 -6.15 4.53
C ALA A 39 2.12 -6.32 3.93
N TRP A 40 1.15 -6.81 4.70
CA TRP A 40 -0.23 -6.91 4.26
C TRP A 40 -0.84 -5.55 3.92
N ARG A 41 -0.56 -4.51 4.73
CA ARG A 41 -0.99 -3.14 4.42
C ARG A 41 -0.28 -2.58 3.20
N LEU A 42 1.01 -2.89 3.02
CA LEU A 42 1.81 -2.47 1.88
C LEU A 42 1.24 -3.02 0.57
N VAL A 43 1.01 -4.33 0.48
CA VAL A 43 0.50 -4.97 -0.76
C VAL A 43 -0.91 -4.48 -1.12
N ARG A 44 -1.70 -4.05 -0.13
CA ARG A 44 -3.04 -3.48 -0.36
C ARG A 44 -3.06 -1.98 -0.57
N ASP A 45 -1.90 -1.32 -0.63
CA ASP A 45 -1.76 0.14 -0.66
C ASP A 45 -2.59 0.83 0.45
N ARG A 46 -2.52 0.30 1.67
CA ARG A 46 -3.24 0.79 2.85
C ARG A 46 -2.34 1.44 3.88
N LEU A 47 -1.09 1.70 3.54
CA LEU A 47 -0.19 2.49 4.37
C LEU A 47 -0.61 3.97 4.34
N PRO A 48 -0.39 4.72 5.44
CA PRO A 48 -0.74 6.13 5.54
C PRO A 48 0.28 7.01 4.79
N THR A 49 0.50 6.74 3.51
CA THR A 49 1.30 7.59 2.61
C THR A 49 0.52 8.86 2.28
N LYS A 50 1.20 9.98 1.98
CA LYS A 50 0.47 11.20 1.60
C LYS A 50 -0.42 11.00 0.37
N ALA A 51 0.01 10.19 -0.60
CA ALA A 51 -0.85 9.82 -1.74
C ALA A 51 -2.18 9.18 -1.27
N ASN A 52 -2.12 8.21 -0.34
CA ASN A 52 -3.32 7.56 0.20
C ASN A 52 -4.17 8.47 1.09
N LEU A 53 -3.55 9.44 1.76
CA LEU A 53 -4.28 10.42 2.55
C LEU A 53 -5.00 11.45 1.66
N VAL A 54 -4.40 11.84 0.54
CA VAL A 54 -5.04 12.69 -0.48
C VAL A 54 -6.20 11.98 -1.15
N THR A 55 -6.05 10.71 -1.56
CA THR A 55 -7.17 9.95 -2.16
C THR A 55 -8.35 9.77 -1.18
N ARG A 56 -8.09 9.78 0.13
CA ARG A 56 -9.10 9.73 1.18
C ARG A 56 -9.66 11.11 1.57
N GLY A 57 -9.17 12.19 0.97
CA GLY A 57 -9.59 13.56 1.29
C GLY A 57 -9.16 14.05 2.67
N ILE A 58 -8.16 13.40 3.29
CA ILE A 58 -7.61 13.82 4.60
C ILE A 58 -6.59 14.94 4.42
N LEU A 59 -5.78 14.88 3.36
CA LEU A 59 -4.82 15.92 3.00
C LEU A 59 -5.27 16.65 1.74
N SER A 60 -4.84 17.92 1.62
CA SER A 60 -5.02 18.71 0.40
C SER A 60 -4.25 18.10 -0.77
N THR A 61 -4.77 18.23 -1.98
CA THR A 61 -4.15 17.68 -3.19
C THR A 61 -2.73 18.19 -3.39
N GLU A 62 -2.37 19.37 -2.89
CA GLU A 62 -1.04 19.97 -3.00
C GLU A 62 -0.02 19.36 -2.03
N ALA A 63 -0.49 18.61 -1.02
CA ALA A 63 0.35 18.04 0.04
C ALA A 63 0.80 16.60 -0.25
N HIS A 64 0.81 16.16 -1.51
CA HIS A 64 1.11 14.77 -1.92
C HIS A 64 2.61 14.46 -2.08
N LEU A 65 3.48 15.47 -2.01
CA LEU A 65 4.91 15.33 -2.24
C LEU A 65 5.65 14.62 -1.10
N CYS A 66 6.68 13.85 -1.46
CA CYS A 66 7.51 13.05 -0.57
C CYS A 66 8.13 13.88 0.55
N VAL A 67 8.05 13.37 1.79
CA VAL A 67 8.62 14.01 2.97
C VAL A 67 10.14 14.22 2.89
N SER A 68 10.87 13.45 2.08
CA SER A 68 12.31 13.66 1.89
C SER A 68 12.64 14.92 1.07
N GLY A 69 11.64 15.54 0.42
CA GLY A 69 11.85 16.71 -0.43
C GLY A 69 12.43 16.38 -1.81
N CYS A 70 12.40 15.12 -2.25
CA CYS A 70 12.92 14.72 -3.56
C CYS A 70 12.01 15.10 -4.75
N GLY A 71 10.88 15.80 -4.51
CA GLY A 71 9.98 16.29 -5.55
C GLY A 71 8.96 15.29 -6.11
N GLU A 72 9.07 14.01 -5.73
CA GLU A 72 8.16 12.94 -6.19
C GLU A 72 6.93 12.79 -5.29
N VAL A 73 5.90 12.12 -5.79
CA VAL A 73 4.71 11.77 -5.00
C VAL A 73 5.06 10.74 -3.92
N GLU A 74 4.58 10.97 -2.70
CA GLU A 74 4.76 10.02 -1.61
C GLU A 74 3.82 8.81 -1.76
N SER A 75 4.22 7.85 -2.58
CA SER A 75 3.59 6.53 -2.69
C SER A 75 4.41 5.47 -1.94
N ALA A 76 3.80 4.32 -1.65
CA ALA A 76 4.52 3.25 -0.98
C ALA A 76 5.68 2.71 -1.86
N GLN A 77 5.45 2.57 -3.17
CA GLN A 77 6.49 2.18 -4.12
C GLN A 77 7.65 3.18 -4.12
N HIS A 78 7.35 4.48 -4.12
CA HIS A 78 8.38 5.50 -4.02
C HIS A 78 9.17 5.36 -2.72
N LEU A 79 8.50 5.31 -1.57
CA LEU A 79 9.17 5.24 -0.25
C LEU A 79 10.07 4.01 -0.08
N PHE A 80 9.63 2.84 -0.56
CA PHE A 80 10.35 1.58 -0.32
C PHE A 80 11.32 1.18 -1.44
N LEU A 81 11.15 1.66 -2.68
CA LEU A 81 11.91 1.17 -3.83
C LEU A 81 12.66 2.25 -4.62
N ASN A 82 12.09 3.46 -4.73
CA ASN A 82 12.58 4.45 -5.70
C ASN A 82 13.13 5.74 -5.07
N CYS A 83 12.84 6.02 -3.80
CA CYS A 83 13.26 7.25 -3.16
C CYS A 83 14.77 7.23 -2.92
N SER A 84 15.49 8.25 -3.40
CA SER A 84 16.93 8.37 -3.20
C SER A 84 17.33 8.48 -1.72
N SER A 85 16.46 9.03 -0.88
CA SER A 85 16.70 9.15 0.57
C SER A 85 16.31 7.90 1.34
N PHE A 86 15.13 7.35 1.07
CA PHE A 86 14.60 6.20 1.83
C PHE A 86 15.05 4.84 1.29
N GLY A 87 15.39 4.74 0.00
CA GLY A 87 15.94 3.52 -0.60
C GLY A 87 17.28 3.10 -0.01
N LEU A 88 18.02 4.02 0.63
CA LEU A 88 19.24 3.68 1.38
C LEU A 88 18.94 3.01 2.74
N ILE A 89 17.74 3.19 3.28
CA ILE A 89 17.31 2.60 4.55
C ILE A 89 16.75 1.19 4.33
N TRP A 90 16.14 0.97 3.16
CA TRP A 90 15.52 -0.29 2.74
C TRP A 90 16.29 -0.90 1.56
N PRO A 91 17.39 -1.63 1.82
CA PRO A 91 18.20 -2.27 0.78
C PRO A 91 17.50 -3.46 0.11
#